data_AF-D4CUQ2-F1
#
_entry.id   AF-D4CUQ2-F1
#
_cell.length_a   1.000
_cell.length_b   1.000
_cell.length_c   1.000
_cell.angle_alpha   90.00
_cell.angle_beta   90.00
_cell.angle_gamma   90.00
#
_symmetry.space_group_name_H-M   'P 1'
#
loop_
_entity.id
_entity.type
_entity.pdbx_description
1 polymer ?
#
loop_
_entity_poly.entity_id
_entity_poly.type
_entity_poly.pdbx_seq_one_letter_code
_entity_poly.pdbx_strand_id
1 'polypeptide(L)'
;MVFIKYFLIFAFSVIIVLTKLFLGGIEMNDIVHNEGNGFYIYDDNKEILARLEYKKNGNTLIFDHTVVSDKLKGQGIAGKLLDVAVDYARKNNFKVHPVCSYVVKKFESGNYDDIKI
;
A
#
# COMPACT_ATOMS: atom_id res chain seq x y z
N MET A 1 -5.34 6.27 41.10
CA MET A 1 -4.17 5.92 40.25
C MET A 1 -4.59 5.52 38.83
N VAL A 2 -5.51 6.26 38.20
CA VAL A 2 -6.05 5.97 36.85
C VAL A 2 -5.89 7.19 35.93
N PHE A 3 -6.00 8.40 36.48
CA PHE A 3 -5.80 9.67 35.78
C PHE A 3 -4.43 9.83 35.10
N ILE A 4 -3.34 9.37 35.73
CA ILE A 4 -1.99 9.43 35.14
C ILE A 4 -1.89 8.52 33.91
N LYS A 5 -2.56 7.36 33.92
CA LYS A 5 -2.62 6.44 32.78
C LYS A 5 -3.34 7.09 31.59
N TYR A 6 -4.47 7.74 31.82
CA TYR A 6 -5.21 8.45 30.77
C TYR A 6 -4.44 9.64 30.21
N PHE A 7 -3.75 10.41 31.07
CA PHE A 7 -2.93 11.54 30.63
C PHE A 7 -1.73 11.10 29.80
N LEU A 8 -1.05 10.00 30.18
CA LEU A 8 0.03 9.40 29.39
C LEU A 8 -0.46 8.84 28.06
N ILE A 9 -1.61 8.15 28.02
CA ILE A 9 -2.21 7.64 26.78
C ILE A 9 -2.59 8.81 25.86
N PHE A 10 -3.22 9.85 26.39
CA PHE A 10 -3.65 11.01 25.62
C PHE A 10 -2.45 11.81 25.08
N ALA A 11 -1.41 12.00 25.89
CA ALA A 11 -0.17 12.62 25.47
C ALA A 11 0.54 11.80 24.37
N PHE A 12 0.54 10.46 24.47
CA PHE A 12 1.09 9.59 23.42
C PHE A 12 0.31 9.71 22.11
N SER A 13 -1.02 9.70 22.17
CA SER A 13 -1.87 9.87 20.98
C SER A 13 -1.69 11.23 20.33
N VAL A 14 -1.58 12.31 21.11
CA VAL A 14 -1.35 13.66 20.59
C VAL A 14 0.05 13.80 19.99
N ILE A 15 1.08 13.21 20.61
CA ILE A 15 2.44 13.19 20.05
C ILE A 15 2.48 12.43 18.73
N ILE A 16 1.81 11.27 18.62
CA ILE A 16 1.70 10.50 17.37
C ILE A 16 1.04 11.34 16.27
N VAL A 17 -0.09 11.98 16.57
CA VAL A 17 -0.83 12.82 15.61
C VAL A 17 0.01 14.03 15.17
N LEU A 18 0.73 14.67 16.10
CA LEU A 18 1.63 15.79 15.80
C LEU A 18 2.83 15.35 14.96
N THR A 19 3.40 14.16 15.22
CA THR A 19 4.48 13.62 14.37
C THR A 19 3.99 13.26 12.97
N LYS A 20 2.75 12.80 12.80
CA LYS A 20 2.15 12.60 11.46
C LYS A 20 2.01 13.91 10.68
N LEU A 21 1.56 14.97 11.36
CA LEU A 21 1.42 16.30 10.78
C LEU A 21 2.77 16.93 10.39
N PHE A 22 3.86 16.62 11.11
CA PHE A 22 5.18 17.20 10.84
C PHE A 22 6.10 16.35 9.94
N LEU A 23 5.89 15.04 9.84
CA LEU A 23 6.80 14.16 9.09
C LEU A 23 6.35 13.79 7.69
N GLY A 24 5.12 14.11 7.26
CA GLY A 24 4.66 13.87 5.87
C GLY A 24 4.84 12.42 5.39
N GLY A 25 5.00 11.48 6.32
CA GLY A 25 5.34 10.09 6.06
C GLY A 25 4.06 9.27 6.05
N ILE A 26 3.73 8.73 4.89
CA ILE A 26 2.60 7.82 4.72
C ILE A 26 2.93 6.51 5.44
N GLU A 27 2.13 6.18 6.44
CA GLU A 27 2.26 4.95 7.20
C GLU A 27 1.53 3.80 6.47
N MET A 28 1.87 2.56 6.81
CA MET A 28 1.28 1.35 6.22
C MET A 28 -0.26 1.27 6.36
N ASN A 29 -0.85 2.10 7.24
CA ASN A 29 -2.30 2.15 7.52
C ASN A 29 -3.09 3.04 6.55
N ASP A 30 -2.43 3.74 5.62
CA ASP A 30 -3.10 4.66 4.69
C ASP A 30 -3.47 3.99 3.34
N ILE A 31 -3.11 2.71 3.15
CA ILE A 31 -3.43 1.94 1.95
C ILE A 31 -4.85 1.37 2.06
N VAL A 32 -5.74 1.88 1.24
CA VAL A 32 -7.13 1.41 1.09
C VAL A 32 -7.17 0.33 0.02
N HIS A 33 -7.62 -0.87 0.38
CA HIS A 33 -7.91 -1.93 -0.59
C HIS A 33 -9.37 -1.84 -1.03
N ASN A 34 -9.59 -1.62 -2.33
CA ASN A 34 -10.89 -1.75 -2.96
C ASN A 34 -10.93 -3.09 -3.69
N GLU A 35 -11.61 -4.07 -3.08
CA GLU A 35 -11.64 -5.44 -3.57
C GLU A 35 -12.19 -5.52 -5.00
N GLY A 36 -11.41 -6.16 -5.87
CA GLY A 36 -11.74 -6.30 -7.29
C GLY A 36 -11.21 -5.16 -8.18
N ASN A 37 -10.68 -4.09 -7.58
CA ASN A 37 -10.12 -2.95 -8.32
C ASN A 37 -8.63 -2.75 -8.06
N GLY A 38 -8.23 -2.61 -6.79
CA GLY A 38 -6.85 -2.23 -6.50
C GLY A 38 -6.60 -1.69 -5.10
N PHE A 39 -5.38 -1.21 -4.90
CA PHE A 39 -4.87 -0.61 -3.66
C PHE A 39 -4.59 0.86 -3.90
N TYR A 40 -5.04 1.72 -3.01
CA TYR A 40 -5.06 3.17 -3.20
C TYR A 40 -4.56 3.90 -1.96
N ILE A 41 -3.94 5.05 -2.17
CA ILE A 41 -3.59 6.01 -1.15
C ILE A 41 -4.24 7.33 -1.55
N TYR A 42 -4.95 7.94 -0.62
CA TYR A 42 -5.64 9.21 -0.82
C TYR A 42 -5.01 10.32 0.02
N ASP A 43 -5.15 11.57 -0.41
CA ASP A 43 -4.92 12.73 0.45
C ASP A 43 -6.17 13.09 1.27
N ASP A 44 -6.05 14.13 2.10
CA ASP A 44 -7.16 14.63 2.93
C ASP A 44 -8.37 15.11 2.09
N ASN A 45 -8.16 15.46 0.83
CA ASN A 45 -9.19 15.88 -0.12
C ASN A 45 -9.77 14.72 -0.95
N LYS A 46 -9.37 13.48 -0.66
CA LYS A 46 -9.72 12.25 -1.40
C LYS A 46 -9.16 12.20 -2.83
N GLU A 47 -8.11 12.95 -3.13
CA GLU A 47 -7.36 12.77 -4.37
C GLU A 47 -6.47 11.54 -4.29
N ILE A 48 -6.38 10.76 -5.37
CA ILE A 48 -5.51 9.58 -5.42
C ILE A 48 -4.06 10.04 -5.52
N LEU A 49 -3.30 9.83 -4.46
CA LEU A 49 -1.86 10.08 -4.46
C LEU A 49 -1.06 8.89 -4.97
N ALA A 50 -1.56 7.67 -4.80
CA ALA A 50 -0.95 6.48 -5.40
C ALA A 50 -1.97 5.36 -5.59
N ARG A 51 -1.77 4.53 -6.60
CA ARG A 51 -2.61 3.35 -6.86
C ARG A 51 -1.85 2.21 -7.49
N LEU A 52 -2.26 0.99 -7.16
CA LEU A 52 -1.92 -0.24 -7.88
C LEU A 52 -3.24 -0.94 -8.19
N GLU A 53 -3.55 -1.06 -9.48
CA GLU A 53 -4.79 -1.65 -9.96
C GLU A 53 -4.54 -3.05 -10.51
N TYR A 54 -5.55 -3.91 -10.37
CA TYR A 54 -5.50 -5.26 -10.87
C TYR A 54 -6.83 -5.70 -11.46
N LYS A 55 -6.77 -6.65 -12.40
CA LYS A 55 -7.94 -7.38 -12.89
C LYS A 55 -7.89 -8.82 -12.43
N LYS A 56 -9.03 -9.35 -11.98
CA LYS A 56 -9.14 -10.76 -11.60
C LYS A 56 -9.57 -11.59 -12.80
N ASN A 57 -8.81 -12.63 -13.11
CA ASN A 57 -9.15 -13.66 -14.10
C ASN A 57 -9.02 -15.04 -13.46
N GLY A 58 -10.14 -15.61 -13.02
CA GLY A 58 -10.15 -16.86 -12.26
C GLY A 58 -9.31 -16.75 -10.99
N ASN A 59 -8.25 -17.54 -10.92
CA ASN A 59 -7.30 -17.56 -9.80
C ASN A 59 -6.07 -16.65 -10.00
N THR A 60 -6.07 -15.82 -11.05
CA THR A 60 -4.96 -14.94 -11.40
C THR A 60 -5.35 -13.48 -11.22
N LEU A 61 -4.49 -12.69 -10.58
CA LEU A 61 -4.57 -11.24 -10.55
C LEU A 61 -3.58 -10.67 -11.56
N ILE A 62 -4.08 -9.88 -12.50
CA ILE A 62 -3.28 -9.20 -13.52
C ILE A 62 -2.98 -7.80 -12.99
N PHE A 63 -1.73 -7.54 -12.60
CA PHE A 63 -1.31 -6.22 -12.13
C PHE A 63 -0.91 -5.35 -13.33
N ASP A 64 -1.83 -4.53 -13.81
CA ASP A 64 -1.72 -3.82 -15.09
C ASP A 64 -1.43 -2.33 -14.96
N HIS A 65 -1.67 -1.73 -13.79
CA HIS A 65 -1.43 -0.30 -13.60
C HIS A 65 -0.86 0.02 -12.22
N THR A 66 0.18 0.86 -12.17
CA THR A 66 0.72 1.40 -10.93
C THR A 66 1.14 2.85 -11.17
N VAL A 67 0.60 3.77 -10.38
CA VAL A 67 0.86 5.21 -10.50
C VAL A 67 1.10 5.79 -9.11
N VAL A 68 2.10 6.66 -9.00
CA VAL A 68 2.41 7.42 -7.79
C VAL A 68 2.56 8.89 -8.19
N SER A 69 1.82 9.76 -7.49
CA SER A 69 1.87 11.21 -7.64
C SER A 69 3.27 11.73 -7.37
N ASP A 70 3.66 12.82 -8.05
CA ASP A 70 4.96 13.47 -7.86
C ASP A 70 5.21 13.88 -6.40
N LYS A 71 4.14 14.20 -5.67
CA LYS A 71 4.19 14.51 -4.23
C LYS A 71 4.81 13.38 -3.40
N LEU A 72 4.73 12.14 -3.88
CA LEU A 72 5.15 10.92 -3.17
C LEU A 72 6.30 10.16 -3.84
N LYS A 73 6.81 10.66 -4.97
CA LYS A 73 7.93 10.01 -5.66
C LYS A 73 9.19 10.01 -4.79
N GLY A 74 10.04 9.00 -4.99
CA GLY A 74 11.28 8.82 -4.22
C GLY A 74 11.11 8.19 -2.84
N GLN A 75 9.87 8.00 -2.35
CA GLN A 75 9.60 7.47 -1.01
C GLN A 75 9.31 5.95 -0.99
N GLY A 76 9.48 5.26 -2.13
CA GLY A 76 9.24 3.82 -2.24
C GLY A 76 7.76 3.40 -2.19
N ILE A 77 6.82 4.32 -2.35
CA ILE A 77 5.37 4.05 -2.24
C ILE A 77 4.88 2.98 -3.21
N ALA A 78 5.37 2.96 -4.45
CA ALA A 78 5.01 1.92 -5.42
C ALA A 78 5.43 0.51 -4.95
N GLY A 79 6.53 0.39 -4.20
CA GLY A 79 6.98 -0.86 -3.60
C GLY A 79 6.04 -1.29 -2.48
N LYS A 80 5.71 -0.36 -1.57
CA LYS A 80 4.76 -0.63 -0.47
C LYS A 80 3.39 -1.10 -0.98
N LEU A 81 2.85 -0.44 -2.01
CA LEU A 81 1.61 -0.87 -2.66
C LEU A 81 1.72 -2.28 -3.24
N LEU A 82 2.84 -2.59 -3.88
CA LEU A 82 3.09 -3.90 -4.45
C LEU A 82 3.17 -4.99 -3.38
N ASP A 83 3.89 -4.75 -2.29
CA ASP A 83 4.03 -5.70 -1.20
C ASP A 83 2.67 -6.05 -0.58
N VAL A 84 1.82 -5.04 -0.35
CA VAL A 84 0.45 -5.25 0.14
C VAL A 84 -0.40 -6.03 -0.87
N ALA A 85 -0.29 -5.71 -2.16
CA ALA A 85 -1.04 -6.41 -3.21
C ALA A 85 -0.62 -7.88 -3.37
N VAL A 86 0.67 -8.14 -3.27
CA VAL A 86 1.26 -9.49 -3.28
C VAL A 86 0.83 -10.28 -2.05
N ASP A 87 0.84 -9.68 -0.86
CA ASP A 87 0.38 -10.34 0.36
C ASP A 87 -1.09 -10.68 0.31
N TYR A 88 -1.91 -9.80 -0.28
CA TYR A 88 -3.32 -10.11 -0.57
C TYR A 88 -3.44 -11.31 -1.52
N ALA A 89 -2.64 -11.37 -2.59
CA ALA A 89 -2.63 -12.51 -3.49
C ALA A 89 -2.26 -13.82 -2.77
N ARG A 90 -1.20 -13.81 -1.96
CA ARG A 90 -0.75 -14.96 -1.15
C ARG A 90 -1.82 -15.45 -0.19
N LYS A 91 -2.42 -14.55 0.60
CA LYS A 91 -3.46 -14.89 1.59
C LYS A 91 -4.69 -15.54 0.96
N ASN A 92 -5.00 -15.18 -0.29
CA ASN A 92 -6.15 -15.70 -1.02
C ASN A 92 -5.79 -16.79 -2.04
N ASN A 93 -4.55 -17.28 -2.03
CA ASN A 93 -4.03 -18.29 -2.96
C ASN A 93 -4.14 -17.90 -4.45
N PHE A 94 -4.11 -16.60 -4.76
CA PHE A 94 -4.06 -16.12 -6.13
C PHE A 94 -2.63 -16.16 -6.69
N LYS A 95 -2.52 -16.38 -8.00
CA LYS A 95 -1.30 -16.13 -8.77
C LYS A 95 -1.32 -14.71 -9.33
N VAL A 96 -0.14 -14.16 -9.65
CA VAL A 96 0.01 -12.79 -10.16
C VAL A 96 0.65 -12.81 -11.54
N HIS A 97 -0.04 -12.22 -12.51
CA HIS A 97 0.49 -11.94 -13.84
C HIS A 97 0.92 -10.47 -13.93
N PRO A 98 2.22 -10.16 -13.92
CA PRO A 98 2.69 -8.78 -13.96
C PRO A 98 2.64 -8.23 -15.39
N VAL A 99 1.87 -7.16 -15.61
CA VAL A 99 1.77 -6.49 -16.93
C VAL A 99 2.34 -5.07 -16.87
N CYS A 100 2.10 -4.35 -15.78
CA CYS A 100 2.69 -3.03 -15.59
C CYS A 100 4.22 -3.14 -15.58
N SER A 101 4.91 -2.32 -16.37
CA SER A 101 6.38 -2.36 -16.53
C SER A 101 7.13 -2.25 -15.19
N TYR A 102 6.61 -1.46 -14.24
CA TYR A 102 7.16 -1.37 -12.88
C TYR A 102 7.08 -2.72 -12.14
N VAL A 103 5.93 -3.38 -12.21
CA VAL A 103 5.68 -4.66 -11.54
C VAL A 103 6.50 -5.76 -12.19
N VAL A 104 6.57 -5.82 -13.53
CA VAL A 104 7.44 -6.76 -14.27
C VAL A 104 8.88 -6.65 -13.77
N LYS A 105 9.44 -5.43 -13.75
CA LYS A 105 10.80 -5.18 -13.28
C LYS A 105 11.02 -5.62 -11.83
N LYS A 106 10.01 -5.46 -10.96
CA LYS A 106 10.07 -5.93 -9.57
C LYS A 106 10.04 -7.46 -9.49
N PHE A 107 9.25 -8.12 -10.33
CA PHE A 107 9.16 -9.58 -10.42
C PHE A 107 10.40 -10.22 -11.05
N GLU A 108 11.20 -9.47 -11.82
CA GLU A 108 12.51 -9.96 -12.32
C GLU A 108 13.56 -10.13 -11.22
N SER A 109 13.37 -9.52 -10.04
CA SER A 109 14.29 -9.68 -8.91
C SER A 109 14.21 -11.05 -8.22
N GLY A 110 13.21 -11.86 -8.54
CA GLY A 110 12.97 -13.19 -7.95
C GLY A 110 12.22 -13.19 -6.62
N ASN A 111 12.00 -12.03 -6.01
CA ASN A 111 11.34 -11.91 -4.69
C ASN A 111 9.87 -12.36 -4.64
N TYR A 112 9.25 -12.60 -5.80
CA TYR A 112 7.81 -12.90 -5.94
C TYR A 112 7.56 -14.14 -6.81
N ASP A 113 8.58 -14.97 -7.03
CA ASP A 113 8.49 -16.15 -7.90
C ASP A 113 7.53 -17.24 -7.37
N ASP A 114 7.21 -17.20 -6.08
CA ASP A 114 6.25 -18.11 -5.43
C ASP A 114 4.81 -17.98 -5.97
N ILE A 115 4.44 -16.79 -6.43
CA ILE A 115 3.10 -16.47 -6.92
C ILE A 115 3.06 -16.01 -8.38
N LYS A 116 4.20 -15.80 -9.01
CA LYS A 116 4.29 -15.41 -10.43
C LYS A 116 3.73 -16.50 -11.35
N ILE A 117 3.05 -16.07 -12.42
CA ILE A 117 2.66 -16.91 -13.57
C ILE A 117 3.30 -16.41 -14.85
#